data_AF-A0A938JQT6-F1
#
_entry.id   AF-A0A938JQT6-F1
#
_cell.length_a   1.000
_cell.length_b   1.000
_cell.length_c   1.000
_cell.angle_alpha   90.00
_cell.angle_beta   90.00
_cell.angle_gamma   90.00
#
_symmetry.space_group_name_H-M   'P 1'
#
loop_
_entity.id
_entity.type
_entity.pdbx_description
1 polymer ?
#
loop_
_entity_poly.entity_id
_entity_poly.type
_entity_poly.pdbx_seq_one_letter_code
_entity_poly.pdbx_strand_id
1 'polypeptide(L)'
;MRIFVVATAILFCLSLPLGASATSQITLSKSAGLAYEGEVVQISINNFPSKAGLYVFQCAQPASGVRAELSKCNSRDQLWITSSGRGSNLPTATDIKIRLVGKFGAIDCTVDKCGLFFEFDRFAADDRSEDQFIPLTFSGGPATGSASGQSAAKEPVKQSVGQVRTSLRVGQTLTLPVNTDKGVALSYRNTTQKICSLTNLNVKAKRTGLCVIAAYAPAINEVMMLGENISIKVKKK
;
A
#
# COMPACT_ATOMS: atom_id res chain seq x y z
N MET A 1 -42.16 -21.38 -50.19
CA MET A 1 -41.02 -20.57 -49.74
C MET A 1 -40.88 -20.79 -48.24
N ARG A 2 -39.96 -21.66 -47.79
CA ARG A 2 -39.76 -22.02 -46.38
C ARG A 2 -38.58 -21.21 -45.85
N ILE A 3 -38.86 -20.23 -45.00
CA ILE A 3 -37.85 -19.37 -44.37
C ILE A 3 -37.19 -20.18 -43.26
N PHE A 4 -35.93 -20.58 -43.46
CA PHE A 4 -35.08 -21.09 -42.40
C PHE A 4 -34.53 -19.91 -41.59
N VAL A 5 -35.09 -19.67 -40.40
CA VAL A 5 -34.51 -18.78 -39.41
C VAL A 5 -33.40 -19.55 -38.70
N VAL A 6 -32.16 -19.33 -39.11
CA VAL A 6 -30.98 -19.84 -38.40
C VAL A 6 -30.73 -18.95 -37.20
N ALA A 7 -31.22 -19.37 -36.03
CA ALA A 7 -30.90 -18.74 -34.76
C ALA A 7 -29.47 -19.10 -34.37
N THR A 8 -28.51 -18.24 -34.70
CA THR A 8 -27.15 -18.33 -34.18
C THR A 8 -27.16 -18.04 -32.68
N ALA A 9 -27.13 -19.09 -31.86
CA ALA A 9 -26.90 -18.98 -30.44
C ALA A 9 -25.49 -18.43 -30.21
N ILE A 10 -25.39 -17.15 -29.85
CA ILE A 10 -24.16 -16.55 -29.34
C ILE A 10 -23.89 -17.20 -27.98
N LEU A 11 -22.99 -18.17 -27.98
CA LEU A 11 -22.48 -18.78 -26.76
C LEU A 11 -21.60 -17.76 -26.05
N PHE A 12 -22.22 -16.91 -25.23
CA PHE A 12 -21.53 -15.99 -24.34
C PHE A 12 -20.81 -16.84 -23.29
N CYS A 13 -19.52 -17.08 -23.51
CA CYS A 13 -18.68 -17.81 -22.56
C CYS A 13 -18.53 -16.92 -21.32
N LEU A 14 -19.38 -17.14 -20.31
CA LEU A 14 -19.21 -16.58 -18.97
C LEU A 14 -17.86 -17.05 -18.46
N SER A 15 -16.85 -16.19 -18.50
CA SER A 15 -15.60 -16.37 -17.79
C SER A 15 -15.88 -16.26 -16.29
N LEU A 16 -16.28 -17.37 -15.68
CA LEU A 16 -16.36 -17.50 -14.23
C LEU A 16 -14.94 -17.31 -13.67
N PRO A 17 -14.72 -16.42 -12.69
CA PRO A 17 -13.43 -16.37 -12.00
C PRO A 17 -13.21 -17.69 -11.26
N LEU A 18 -12.05 -18.31 -11.48
CA LEU A 18 -11.55 -19.45 -10.71
C LEU A 18 -11.27 -18.98 -9.27
N GLY A 19 -12.28 -19.07 -8.40
CA GLY A 19 -12.22 -18.71 -6.98
C GLY A 19 -13.47 -19.17 -6.22
N ALA A 20 -13.96 -20.38 -6.51
CA ALA A 20 -15.29 -20.84 -6.09
C ALA A 20 -15.40 -21.35 -4.65
N SER A 21 -14.69 -20.75 -3.67
CA SER A 21 -14.78 -21.17 -2.26
C SER A 21 -14.94 -20.04 -1.25
N ALA A 22 -14.86 -18.78 -1.68
CA ALA A 22 -15.05 -17.65 -0.79
C ALA A 22 -16.52 -17.39 -0.48
N THR A 23 -16.80 -17.07 0.79
CA THR A 23 -18.14 -16.70 1.24
C THR A 23 -18.45 -15.26 0.83
N SER A 24 -17.44 -14.39 0.89
CA SER A 24 -17.60 -12.99 0.52
C SER A 24 -17.74 -12.83 -0.99
N GLN A 25 -18.73 -12.04 -1.38
CA GLN A 25 -18.96 -11.67 -2.77
C GLN A 25 -18.47 -10.26 -2.98
N ILE A 26 -17.41 -10.14 -3.76
CA ILE A 26 -16.71 -8.88 -3.96
C ILE A 26 -17.02 -8.33 -5.34
N THR A 27 -17.43 -7.07 -5.39
CA THR A 27 -17.58 -6.32 -6.65
C THR A 27 -16.80 -5.02 -6.59
N LEU A 28 -16.33 -4.58 -7.75
CA LEU A 28 -15.62 -3.33 -7.93
C LEU A 28 -16.46 -2.40 -8.79
N SER A 29 -16.46 -1.11 -8.48
CA SER A 29 -17.10 -0.11 -9.34
C SER A 29 -16.46 -0.06 -10.75
N LYS A 30 -15.19 -0.47 -10.84
CA LYS A 30 -14.41 -0.53 -12.07
C LYS A 30 -13.21 -1.47 -11.88
N SER A 31 -12.93 -2.32 -12.86
CA SER A 31 -11.76 -3.21 -12.88
C SER A 31 -10.98 -3.16 -14.20
N ALA A 32 -11.48 -2.44 -15.19
CA ALA A 32 -10.86 -2.31 -16.50
C ALA A 32 -10.80 -0.85 -16.95
N GLY A 33 -9.84 -0.55 -17.83
CA GLY A 33 -9.60 0.83 -18.28
C GLY A 33 -9.33 1.79 -17.13
N LEU A 34 -8.60 1.32 -16.10
CA LEU A 34 -8.24 2.11 -14.93
C LEU A 34 -7.19 3.17 -15.30
N ALA A 35 -7.26 4.37 -14.74
CA ALA A 35 -6.21 5.36 -14.93
C ALA A 35 -4.88 4.87 -14.35
N TYR A 36 -3.80 5.02 -15.12
CA TYR A 36 -2.46 4.62 -14.72
C TYR A 36 -1.99 5.35 -13.44
N GLU A 37 -2.31 6.63 -13.30
CA GLU A 37 -1.82 7.53 -12.24
C GLU A 37 -2.69 7.55 -10.97
N GLY A 38 -3.28 6.40 -10.59
CA GLY A 38 -4.00 6.28 -9.32
C GLY A 38 -5.50 6.44 -9.42
N GLU A 39 -6.16 5.52 -10.11
CA GLU A 39 -7.62 5.39 -10.10
C GLU A 39 -8.11 5.04 -8.69
N VAL A 40 -9.13 5.73 -8.20
CA VAL A 40 -9.82 5.33 -6.98
C VAL A 40 -11.04 4.48 -7.35
N VAL A 41 -11.04 3.23 -6.90
CA VAL A 41 -12.11 2.25 -7.14
C VAL A 41 -12.83 1.98 -5.84
N GLN A 42 -14.16 1.89 -5.92
CA GLN A 42 -14.99 1.49 -4.81
C GLN A 42 -15.15 -0.03 -4.79
N ILE A 43 -15.03 -0.61 -3.60
CA ILE A 43 -15.24 -2.03 -3.33
C ILE A 43 -16.60 -2.18 -2.64
N SER A 44 -17.40 -3.13 -3.09
CA SER A 44 -18.60 -3.57 -2.38
C SER A 44 -18.44 -5.04 -2.01
N ILE A 45 -18.81 -5.36 -0.76
CA ILE A 45 -18.67 -6.71 -0.22
C ILE A 45 -20.02 -7.14 0.32
N ASN A 46 -20.59 -8.19 -0.26
CA ASN A 46 -21.72 -8.91 0.32
C ASN A 46 -21.20 -10.14 1.06
N ASN A 47 -21.92 -10.58 2.10
CA ASN A 47 -21.57 -11.74 2.92
C ASN A 47 -20.16 -11.64 3.52
N PHE A 48 -19.85 -10.50 4.16
CA PHE A 48 -18.56 -10.32 4.84
C PHE A 48 -18.33 -11.45 5.87
N PRO A 49 -17.14 -12.06 5.91
CA PRO A 49 -16.91 -13.22 6.75
C PRO A 49 -16.96 -12.87 8.24
N SER A 50 -17.54 -13.77 9.04
CA SER A 50 -17.66 -13.57 10.49
C SER A 50 -16.41 -13.99 11.27
N LYS A 51 -15.55 -14.82 10.67
CA LYS A 51 -14.39 -15.43 11.33
C LYS A 51 -13.24 -14.46 11.59
N ALA A 52 -12.95 -13.57 10.63
CA ALA A 52 -11.86 -12.60 10.68
C ALA A 52 -12.13 -11.44 9.71
N GLY A 53 -11.32 -10.37 9.80
CA GLY A 53 -11.35 -9.31 8.79
C GLY A 53 -10.75 -9.76 7.46
N LEU A 54 -10.81 -8.89 6.45
CA LEU A 54 -10.18 -9.10 5.15
C LEU A 54 -9.07 -8.07 4.94
N TYR A 55 -7.92 -8.52 4.47
CA TYR A 55 -6.95 -7.64 3.83
C TYR A 55 -7.23 -7.56 2.33
N VAL A 56 -6.97 -6.39 1.76
CA VAL A 56 -7.07 -6.12 0.33
C VAL A 56 -5.75 -5.55 -0.15
N PHE A 57 -5.17 -6.17 -1.18
CA PHE A 57 -3.91 -5.76 -1.78
C PHE A 57 -4.02 -5.68 -3.29
N GLN A 58 -3.42 -4.66 -3.90
CA GLN A 58 -3.13 -4.70 -5.33
C GLN A 58 -1.85 -5.51 -5.55
N CYS A 59 -1.89 -6.60 -6.33
CA CYS A 59 -0.75 -7.50 -6.52
C CYS A 59 -0.53 -7.86 -7.98
N ALA A 60 0.69 -8.28 -8.31
CA ALA A 60 0.91 -9.08 -9.51
C ALA A 60 0.16 -10.41 -9.38
N GLN A 61 -0.34 -10.92 -10.50
CA GLN A 61 -1.08 -12.17 -10.54
C GLN A 61 -0.14 -13.34 -10.22
N PRO A 62 -0.46 -14.18 -9.22
CA PRO A 62 0.31 -15.37 -8.95
C PRO A 62 0.12 -16.43 -10.06
N ALA A 63 0.98 -17.44 -10.06
CA ALA A 63 0.74 -18.65 -10.85
C ALA A 63 -0.61 -19.29 -10.46
N SER A 64 -1.23 -20.00 -11.40
CA SER A 64 -2.53 -20.63 -11.15
C SER A 64 -2.46 -21.58 -9.95
N GLY A 65 -3.44 -21.48 -9.04
CA GLY A 65 -3.48 -22.27 -7.80
C GLY A 65 -2.49 -21.83 -6.72
N VAL A 66 -1.70 -20.78 -6.95
CA VAL A 66 -0.76 -20.22 -5.98
C VAL A 66 -1.35 -18.96 -5.36
N ARG A 67 -1.16 -18.79 -4.05
CA ARG A 67 -1.57 -17.56 -3.33
C ARG A 67 -0.64 -16.40 -3.71
N ALA A 68 -1.16 -15.17 -3.73
CA ALA A 68 -0.34 -14.01 -4.03
C ALA A 68 0.77 -13.84 -2.97
N GLU A 69 1.98 -13.57 -3.43
CA GLU A 69 3.10 -13.27 -2.54
C GLU A 69 3.03 -11.79 -2.14
N LEU A 70 2.95 -11.49 -0.85
CA LEU A 70 2.81 -10.11 -0.36
C LEU A 70 3.99 -9.19 -0.75
N SER A 71 5.16 -9.76 -1.07
CA SER A 71 6.32 -9.02 -1.60
C SER A 71 6.07 -8.48 -3.03
N LYS A 72 5.09 -9.05 -3.74
CA LYS A 72 4.65 -8.69 -5.09
C LYS A 72 3.36 -7.86 -5.07
N CYS A 73 3.07 -7.24 -3.93
CA CYS A 73 1.89 -6.41 -3.73
C CYS A 73 2.27 -4.95 -3.41
N ASN A 74 1.37 -4.04 -3.76
CA ASN A 74 1.44 -2.63 -3.38
C ASN A 74 1.15 -2.48 -1.89
N SER A 75 2.19 -2.25 -1.09
CA SER A 75 2.07 -2.08 0.35
C SER A 75 1.54 -0.70 0.79
N ARG A 76 1.39 0.27 -0.14
CA ARG A 76 0.97 1.64 0.22
C ARG A 76 -0.54 1.78 0.34
N ASP A 77 -1.27 1.19 -0.60
CA ASP A 77 -2.71 1.40 -0.75
C ASP A 77 -3.54 0.23 -0.21
N GLN A 78 -2.92 -0.70 0.53
CA GLN A 78 -3.61 -1.84 1.11
C GLN A 78 -4.70 -1.42 2.10
N LEU A 79 -5.78 -2.20 2.16
CA LEU A 79 -6.86 -1.98 3.11
C LEU A 79 -6.96 -3.15 4.09
N TRP A 80 -7.35 -2.84 5.33
CA TRP A 80 -7.86 -3.81 6.28
C TRP A 80 -9.32 -3.52 6.57
N ILE A 81 -10.22 -4.40 6.17
CA ILE A 81 -11.66 -4.27 6.40
C ILE A 81 -12.01 -5.18 7.57
N THR A 82 -12.54 -4.62 8.66
CA THR A 82 -12.85 -5.41 9.86
C THR A 82 -13.97 -4.79 10.70
N SER A 83 -14.80 -5.64 11.30
CA SER A 83 -15.83 -5.25 12.26
C SER A 83 -15.26 -4.73 13.58
N SER A 84 -13.95 -4.88 13.83
CA SER A 84 -13.32 -4.46 15.07
C SER A 84 -13.22 -2.94 15.25
N GLY A 85 -13.56 -2.14 14.22
CA GLY A 85 -13.40 -0.68 14.23
C GLY A 85 -11.94 -0.18 14.22
N ARG A 86 -10.96 -1.06 14.02
CA ARG A 86 -9.53 -0.71 13.96
C ARG A 86 -8.92 -0.83 12.56
N GLY A 87 -9.72 -1.26 11.60
CA GLY A 87 -9.34 -1.35 10.19
C GLY A 87 -9.35 0.00 9.49
N SER A 88 -8.95 -0.01 8.23
CA SER A 88 -9.14 1.11 7.31
C SER A 88 -10.63 1.41 7.10
N ASN A 89 -11.46 0.37 7.10
CA ASN A 89 -12.90 0.48 6.89
C ASN A 89 -13.68 -0.53 7.74
N LEU A 90 -14.94 -0.18 8.06
CA LEU A 90 -15.93 -1.14 8.54
C LEU A 90 -16.52 -1.93 7.37
N PRO A 91 -16.91 -3.20 7.55
CA PRO A 91 -17.56 -4.00 6.51
C PRO A 91 -18.87 -3.38 5.99
N THR A 92 -19.55 -2.60 6.84
CA THR A 92 -20.82 -1.95 6.54
C THR A 92 -20.66 -0.56 5.93
N ALA A 93 -19.43 -0.08 5.71
CA ALA A 93 -19.20 1.21 5.09
C ALA A 93 -19.69 1.18 3.63
N THR A 94 -20.41 2.23 3.23
CA THR A 94 -20.96 2.33 1.86
C THR A 94 -19.94 2.83 0.85
N ASP A 95 -18.76 3.30 1.28
CA ASP A 95 -17.77 3.97 0.45
C ASP A 95 -16.34 3.43 0.63
N ILE A 96 -16.20 2.12 0.84
CA ILE A 96 -14.89 1.45 0.89
C ILE A 96 -14.16 1.69 -0.44
N LYS A 97 -13.10 2.50 -0.40
CA LYS A 97 -12.33 2.92 -1.58
C LYS A 97 -10.88 2.48 -1.48
N ILE A 98 -10.34 2.00 -2.61
CA ILE A 98 -8.93 1.69 -2.78
C ILE A 98 -8.35 2.48 -3.95
N ARG A 99 -7.14 2.99 -3.78
CA ARG A 99 -6.38 3.60 -4.87
C ARG A 99 -5.57 2.53 -5.59
N LEU A 100 -5.72 2.44 -6.90
CA LEU A 100 -5.05 1.47 -7.77
C LEU A 100 -4.14 2.22 -8.73
N VAL A 101 -2.88 1.78 -8.84
CA VAL A 101 -1.88 2.40 -9.70
C VAL A 101 -1.43 1.45 -10.79
N GLY A 102 -1.13 1.98 -11.97
CA GLY A 102 -0.60 1.17 -13.07
C GLY A 102 0.79 0.59 -12.76
N LYS A 103 1.51 1.14 -11.78
CA LYS A 103 2.85 0.67 -11.40
C LYS A 103 3.12 0.82 -9.91
N PHE A 104 3.74 -0.20 -9.32
CA PHE A 104 4.21 -0.18 -7.94
C PHE A 104 5.49 -1.03 -7.81
N GLY A 105 6.49 -0.49 -7.14
CA GLY A 105 7.80 -1.14 -7.07
C GLY A 105 8.35 -1.44 -8.47
N ALA A 106 8.65 -2.72 -8.73
CA ALA A 106 9.11 -3.20 -10.04
C ALA A 106 7.96 -3.72 -10.94
N ILE A 107 6.74 -3.80 -10.44
CA ILE A 107 5.58 -4.35 -11.16
C ILE A 107 4.89 -3.24 -11.93
N ASP A 108 4.68 -3.45 -13.23
CA ASP A 108 3.95 -2.55 -14.10
C ASP A 108 2.73 -3.27 -14.67
N CYS A 109 1.54 -2.93 -14.19
CA CYS A 109 0.26 -3.56 -14.53
C CYS A 109 -0.23 -3.28 -15.96
N THR A 110 0.54 -2.55 -16.77
CA THR A 110 0.32 -2.47 -18.23
C THR A 110 1.08 -3.56 -18.99
N VAL A 111 2.04 -4.22 -18.33
CA VAL A 111 2.88 -5.30 -18.88
C VAL A 111 2.64 -6.59 -18.11
N ASP A 112 2.71 -6.53 -16.79
CA ASP A 112 2.40 -7.60 -15.85
C ASP A 112 0.89 -7.73 -15.66
N LYS A 113 0.42 -8.96 -15.46
CA LYS A 113 -0.97 -9.18 -15.04
C LYS A 113 -1.10 -8.79 -13.57
N CYS A 114 -2.03 -7.90 -13.26
CA CYS A 114 -2.31 -7.46 -11.90
C CYS A 114 -3.76 -7.73 -11.51
N GLY A 115 -4.02 -7.67 -10.21
CA GLY A 115 -5.36 -7.80 -9.65
C GLY A 115 -5.44 -7.30 -8.23
N LEU A 116 -6.66 -7.20 -7.70
CA LEU A 116 -6.90 -7.12 -6.27
C LEU A 116 -6.94 -8.52 -5.67
N PHE A 117 -6.04 -8.77 -4.73
CA PHE A 117 -6.01 -9.96 -3.92
C PHE A 117 -6.67 -9.69 -2.57
N PHE A 118 -7.58 -10.57 -2.19
CA PHE A 118 -8.27 -10.57 -0.91
C PHE A 118 -7.85 -11.82 -0.16
N GLU A 119 -7.51 -11.64 1.11
CA GLU A 119 -7.21 -12.75 2.02
C GLU A 119 -7.78 -12.45 3.39
N PHE A 120 -7.95 -13.50 4.19
CA PHE A 120 -8.22 -13.30 5.61
C PHE A 120 -7.12 -12.50 6.29
N ASP A 121 -7.52 -11.70 7.27
CA ASP A 121 -6.56 -10.96 8.08
C ASP A 121 -5.69 -11.89 8.94
N ARG A 122 -4.71 -11.29 9.63
CA ARG A 122 -3.74 -12.00 10.47
C ARG A 122 -4.35 -12.89 11.56
N PHE A 123 -5.63 -12.73 11.91
CA PHE A 123 -6.31 -13.61 12.86
C PHE A 123 -6.71 -14.96 12.24
N ALA A 124 -6.67 -15.11 10.92
CA ALA A 124 -6.92 -16.36 10.20
C ALA A 124 -6.00 -16.52 8.95
N ALA A 125 -4.74 -16.10 9.04
CA ALA A 125 -3.84 -15.99 7.88
C ALA A 125 -3.63 -17.29 7.08
N ASP A 126 -3.63 -18.45 7.75
CA ASP A 126 -3.44 -19.76 7.10
C ASP A 126 -4.71 -20.29 6.42
N ASP A 127 -5.88 -19.69 6.70
CA ASP A 127 -7.13 -20.04 6.08
C ASP A 127 -7.24 -19.36 4.70
N ARG A 128 -7.34 -20.18 3.66
CA ARG A 128 -7.40 -19.74 2.26
C ARG A 128 -8.81 -19.69 1.70
N SER A 129 -9.83 -19.95 2.52
CA SER A 129 -11.21 -20.03 2.01
C SER A 129 -11.73 -18.72 1.46
N GLU A 130 -11.21 -17.57 1.91
CA GLU A 130 -11.55 -16.24 1.35
C GLU A 130 -10.54 -15.72 0.33
N ASP A 131 -9.53 -16.51 -0.06
CA ASP A 131 -8.53 -16.09 -1.04
C ASP A 131 -9.22 -15.85 -2.40
N GLN A 132 -9.29 -14.59 -2.82
CA GLN A 132 -9.88 -14.17 -4.09
C GLN A 132 -8.95 -13.25 -4.85
N PHE A 133 -8.92 -13.39 -6.18
CA PHE A 133 -8.15 -12.52 -7.05
C PHE A 133 -9.03 -11.95 -8.15
N ILE A 134 -9.23 -10.63 -8.15
CA ILE A 134 -10.00 -9.91 -9.17
C ILE A 134 -9.01 -9.23 -10.13
N PRO A 135 -8.93 -9.66 -11.40
CA PRO A 135 -8.03 -9.07 -12.38
C PRO A 135 -8.31 -7.58 -12.61
N LEU A 136 -7.24 -6.81 -12.83
CA LEU A 136 -7.30 -5.39 -13.15
C LEU A 136 -6.66 -5.13 -14.53
N THR A 137 -7.22 -4.20 -15.29
CA THR A 137 -6.57 -3.67 -16.51
C THR A 137 -6.55 -2.14 -16.49
N PHE A 138 -5.41 -1.58 -16.88
CA PHE A 138 -5.18 -0.14 -16.91
C PHE A 138 -5.23 0.39 -18.34
N SER A 139 -5.93 1.51 -18.54
CA SER A 139 -5.90 2.25 -19.80
C SER A 139 -4.73 3.23 -19.77
N GLY A 140 -3.78 3.01 -20.68
CA GLY A 140 -2.57 3.81 -20.83
C GLY A 140 -1.34 3.11 -20.27
N GLY A 141 -0.54 2.52 -21.16
CA GLY A 141 0.92 2.68 -21.08
C GLY A 141 1.28 4.05 -21.68
N PRO A 142 2.47 4.61 -21.41
CA PRO A 142 2.77 5.99 -21.76
C PRO A 142 2.45 6.27 -23.23
N ALA A 143 1.56 7.24 -23.47
CA ALA A 143 1.27 7.70 -24.81
C ALA A 143 2.59 8.16 -25.44
N THR A 144 3.05 7.43 -26.46
CA THR A 144 4.17 7.82 -27.30
C THR A 144 3.85 9.13 -28.01
N GLY A 145 4.60 10.19 -27.70
CA GLY A 145 4.82 11.31 -28.61
C GLY A 145 4.60 12.72 -28.07
N SER A 146 5.55 13.25 -27.29
CA SER A 146 6.30 14.45 -27.72
C SER A 146 7.59 14.58 -26.91
N ALA A 147 8.71 14.72 -27.60
CA ALA A 147 10.06 14.59 -27.07
C ALA A 147 10.54 15.86 -26.35
N SER A 148 11.10 15.70 -25.14
CA SER A 148 12.47 16.15 -24.88
C SER A 148 13.01 15.41 -23.65
N GLY A 149 14.22 14.85 -23.77
CA GLY A 149 15.00 14.34 -22.65
C GLY A 149 14.89 12.84 -22.39
N GLN A 150 15.85 12.09 -22.93
CA GLN A 150 16.27 10.83 -22.31
C GLN A 150 16.54 11.08 -20.81
N SER A 151 15.99 10.25 -19.95
CA SER A 151 16.70 9.87 -18.73
C SER A 151 16.49 8.39 -18.56
N ALA A 152 17.60 7.66 -18.46
CA ALA A 152 17.64 6.28 -18.00
C ALA A 152 16.70 6.11 -16.80
N ALA A 153 16.08 4.92 -16.67
CA ALA A 153 15.28 4.55 -15.51
C ALA A 153 16.03 4.95 -14.23
N LYS A 154 15.61 6.06 -13.64
CA LYS A 154 16.29 6.63 -12.49
C LYS A 154 15.88 5.79 -11.31
N GLU A 155 16.86 5.21 -10.62
CA GLU A 155 16.63 4.48 -9.38
C GLU A 155 15.70 5.28 -8.46
N PRO A 156 14.77 4.62 -7.75
CA PRO A 156 13.89 5.30 -6.84
C PRO A 156 14.72 6.11 -5.84
N VAL A 157 14.41 7.41 -5.74
CA VAL A 157 15.24 8.37 -5.03
C VAL A 157 15.04 8.15 -3.54
N LYS A 158 16.10 7.73 -2.85
CA LYS A 158 16.08 7.67 -1.38
C LYS A 158 16.04 9.09 -0.81
N GLN A 159 15.29 9.24 0.28
CA GLN A 159 15.28 10.43 1.13
C GLN A 159 15.90 10.09 2.49
N SER A 160 16.27 11.12 3.24
CA SER A 160 16.91 11.04 4.55
C SER A 160 16.43 12.18 5.45
N VAL A 161 16.56 12.03 6.77
CA VAL A 161 16.26 13.09 7.75
C VAL A 161 17.22 14.29 7.61
N GLY A 162 18.29 14.17 6.83
CA GLY A 162 19.36 15.17 6.77
C GLY A 162 20.28 15.09 7.99
N GLN A 163 21.20 16.05 8.15
CA GLN A 163 22.14 16.03 9.27
C GLN A 163 21.46 16.37 10.60
N VAL A 164 21.50 15.44 11.54
CA VAL A 164 21.03 15.60 12.91
C VAL A 164 22.18 15.38 13.88
N ARG A 165 22.24 16.16 14.96
CA ARG A 165 23.26 15.97 16.01
C ARG A 165 23.08 14.62 16.70
N THR A 166 24.09 13.77 16.65
CA THR A 166 24.07 12.41 17.23
C THR A 166 24.64 12.36 18.65
N SER A 167 24.91 13.49 19.29
CA SER A 167 25.36 13.57 20.68
C SER A 167 24.76 14.76 21.41
N LEU A 168 24.31 14.53 22.64
CA LEU A 168 23.81 15.57 23.56
C LEU A 168 24.37 15.35 24.97
N ARG A 169 24.43 16.41 25.76
CA ARG A 169 24.62 16.32 27.21
C ARG A 169 23.28 16.33 27.93
N VAL A 170 23.19 15.70 29.10
CA VAL A 170 21.97 15.75 29.93
C VAL A 170 21.51 17.21 30.14
N GLY A 171 20.24 17.47 29.87
CA GLY A 171 19.62 18.80 29.94
C GLY A 171 19.60 19.58 28.63
N GLN A 172 20.40 19.19 27.62
CA GLN A 172 20.38 19.82 26.30
C GLN A 172 19.15 19.41 25.49
N THR A 173 18.74 20.32 24.60
CA THR A 173 17.65 20.12 23.64
C THR A 173 18.19 20.13 22.21
N LEU A 174 17.66 19.26 21.37
CA LEU A 174 17.89 19.19 19.94
C LEU A 174 16.56 19.35 19.22
N THR A 175 16.51 20.24 18.23
CA THR A 175 15.35 20.37 17.35
C THR A 175 15.58 19.50 16.11
N LEU A 176 14.60 18.66 15.79
CA LEU A 176 14.60 17.80 14.62
C LEU A 176 14.11 18.57 13.37
N PRO A 177 14.58 18.20 12.17
CA PRO A 177 14.14 18.84 10.95
C PRO A 177 12.67 18.55 10.65
N VAL A 178 12.02 19.51 9.98
CA VAL A 178 10.59 19.41 9.63
C VAL A 178 10.40 18.53 8.39
N ASN A 179 11.34 18.59 7.45
CA ASN A 179 11.26 17.91 6.15
C ASN A 179 12.54 17.09 5.88
N THR A 180 12.43 16.09 5.01
CA THR A 180 13.58 15.36 4.46
C THR A 180 14.39 16.21 3.50
N ASP A 181 15.56 15.71 3.09
CA ASP A 181 16.37 16.31 2.02
C ASP A 181 15.64 16.36 0.65
N LYS A 182 14.50 15.67 0.53
CA LYS A 182 13.61 15.71 -0.64
C LYS A 182 12.34 16.54 -0.42
N GLY A 183 12.27 17.30 0.67
CA GLY A 183 11.16 18.23 0.95
C GLY A 183 9.89 17.57 1.49
N VAL A 184 9.97 16.32 1.94
CA VAL A 184 8.81 15.57 2.47
C VAL A 184 8.70 15.77 3.98
N ALA A 185 7.49 16.04 4.48
CA ALA A 185 7.26 16.23 5.91
C ALA A 185 7.66 14.99 6.74
N LEU A 186 8.40 15.24 7.82
CA LEU A 186 8.85 14.24 8.78
C LEU A 186 7.92 14.14 9.98
N SER A 187 7.70 12.90 10.41
CA SER A 187 7.01 12.57 11.66
C SER A 187 7.95 11.73 12.54
N TYR A 188 7.79 11.85 13.86
CA TYR A 188 8.75 11.30 14.81
C TYR A 188 8.07 10.54 15.94
N ARG A 189 8.73 9.47 16.39
CA ARG A 189 8.32 8.69 17.56
C ARG A 189 9.51 8.44 18.47
N ASN A 190 9.37 8.78 19.75
CA ASN A 190 10.39 8.47 20.74
C ASN A 190 10.25 7.02 21.23
N THR A 191 11.29 6.22 20.99
CA THR A 191 11.32 4.80 21.36
C THR A 191 12.03 4.55 22.71
N THR A 192 12.75 5.54 23.23
CA THR A 192 13.54 5.45 24.48
C THR A 192 13.17 6.57 25.46
N GLN A 193 11.90 6.62 25.85
CA GLN A 193 11.32 7.71 26.66
C GLN A 193 11.98 7.89 28.05
N LYS A 194 12.67 6.85 28.54
CA LYS A 194 13.45 6.88 29.80
C LYS A 194 14.74 7.71 29.68
N ILE A 195 15.30 7.84 28.47
CA ILE A 195 16.58 8.51 28.21
C ILE A 195 16.38 9.96 27.72
N CYS A 196 15.34 10.20 26.93
CA CYS A 196 15.00 11.51 26.37
C CYS A 196 13.48 11.69 26.25
N SER A 197 13.00 12.93 26.16
CA SER A 197 11.62 13.23 25.72
C SER A 197 11.61 13.81 24.32
N LEU A 198 10.49 13.63 23.61
CA LEU A 198 10.18 14.28 22.35
C LEU A 198 8.87 15.07 22.54
N THR A 199 8.89 16.36 22.24
CA THR A 199 7.70 17.22 22.27
C THR A 199 7.71 18.08 21.02
N ASN A 200 6.69 17.92 20.19
CA ASN A 200 6.69 18.42 18.80
C ASN A 200 7.94 17.92 18.06
N LEU A 201 8.93 18.79 17.84
CA LEU A 201 10.20 18.47 17.19
C LEU A 201 11.39 18.51 18.15
N ASN A 202 11.17 18.82 19.43
CA ASN A 202 12.24 19.04 20.39
C ASN A 202 12.54 17.77 21.19
N VAL A 203 13.75 17.25 21.02
CA VAL A 203 14.31 16.13 21.80
C VAL A 203 15.10 16.71 22.97
N LYS A 204 14.64 16.45 24.19
CA LYS A 204 15.34 16.87 25.42
C LYS A 204 16.01 15.67 26.09
N ALA A 205 17.32 15.77 26.32
CA ALA A 205 18.12 14.74 26.98
C ALA A 205 17.85 14.72 28.49
N LYS A 206 17.37 13.58 29.02
CA LYS A 206 17.02 13.43 30.45
C LYS A 206 18.07 12.68 31.25
N ARG A 207 18.61 11.60 30.69
CA ARG A 207 19.56 10.69 31.36
C ARG A 207 20.64 10.26 30.39
N THR A 208 21.80 9.87 30.91
CA THR A 208 22.86 9.26 30.09
C THR A 208 22.39 7.95 29.47
N GLY A 209 22.79 7.69 28.23
CA GLY A 209 22.38 6.49 27.50
C GLY A 209 22.15 6.79 26.02
N LEU A 210 21.57 5.83 25.30
CA LEU A 210 21.22 6.00 23.90
C LEU A 210 19.75 6.47 23.81
N CYS A 211 19.54 7.66 23.26
CA CYS A 211 18.22 8.16 22.88
C CYS A 211 17.96 7.79 21.43
N VAL A 212 16.87 7.05 21.16
CA VAL A 212 16.49 6.60 19.82
C VAL A 212 15.14 7.20 19.44
N ILE A 213 15.14 8.01 18.39
CA ILE A 213 13.93 8.59 17.79
C ILE A 213 13.73 7.94 16.42
N ALA A 214 12.59 7.27 16.23
CA ALA A 214 12.20 6.78 14.92
C ALA A 214 11.65 7.94 14.10
N ALA A 215 12.15 8.11 12.89
CA ALA A 215 11.75 9.13 11.92
C ALA A 215 11.07 8.49 10.73
N TYR A 216 9.96 9.09 10.31
CA TYR A 216 9.14 8.60 9.22
C TYR A 216 8.79 9.73 8.27
N ALA A 217 8.96 9.50 6.98
CA ALA A 217 8.41 10.35 5.93
C ALA A 217 7.65 9.46 4.94
N PRO A 218 6.42 9.84 4.54
CA PRO A 218 5.72 9.11 3.51
C PRO A 218 6.51 9.16 2.21
N ALA A 219 6.22 8.22 1.33
CA ALA A 219 6.76 8.27 0.00
C ALA A 219 5.88 9.17 -0.89
N ILE A 220 6.50 10.06 -1.66
CA ILE A 220 5.81 10.93 -2.62
C ILE A 220 6.55 10.88 -3.96
N ASN A 221 5.83 10.86 -5.08
CA ASN A 221 6.43 10.79 -6.42
C ASN A 221 7.50 9.67 -6.52
N GLU A 222 8.68 9.98 -7.07
CA GLU A 222 9.86 9.11 -7.18
C GLU A 222 10.63 8.90 -5.85
N VAL A 223 10.20 9.52 -4.75
CA VAL A 223 10.88 9.47 -3.45
C VAL A 223 10.35 8.31 -2.61
N MET A 224 11.24 7.40 -2.20
CA MET A 224 10.89 6.22 -1.39
C MET A 224 10.46 6.60 0.03
N MET A 225 9.69 5.76 0.72
CA MET A 225 9.33 6.01 2.12
C MET A 225 10.58 6.01 2.99
N LEU A 226 10.60 6.88 3.99
CA LEU A 226 11.64 6.90 5.01
C LEU A 226 11.11 6.23 6.28
N GLY A 227 11.87 5.28 6.80
CA GLY A 227 11.70 4.73 8.13
C GLY A 227 13.08 4.44 8.70
N GLU A 228 13.60 5.35 9.52
CA GLU A 228 14.95 5.20 10.09
C GLU A 228 15.02 5.61 11.56
N ASN A 229 16.05 5.12 12.26
CA ASN A 229 16.28 5.42 13.66
C ASN A 229 17.40 6.46 13.81
N ILE A 230 17.08 7.61 14.37
CA ILE A 230 18.04 8.62 14.79
C ILE A 230 18.57 8.22 16.17
N SER A 231 19.85 7.85 16.22
CA SER A 231 20.53 7.46 17.46
C SER A 231 21.35 8.62 18.02
N ILE A 232 20.97 9.10 19.19
CA ILE A 232 21.60 10.24 19.87
C ILE A 232 22.24 9.75 21.17
N LYS A 233 23.56 9.82 21.26
CA LYS A 233 24.31 9.48 22.47
C LYS A 233 24.18 10.60 23.51
N VAL A 234 23.54 10.30 24.64
CA VAL A 234 23.43 11.23 25.77
C VAL A 234 24.59 11.01 26.75
N LYS A 235 25.43 12.02 26.90
CA LYS A 235 26.60 12.04 27.80
C LYS A 235 26.27 12.82 29.08
N LYS A 236 27.11 12.66 30.10
CA LYS A 236 27.03 13.45 31.33
C LYS A 236 27.11 14.96 31.01
N LYS A 237 26.56 15.77 31.90
CA LYS A 237 26.51 17.24 31.77
C LYS A 237 27.91 17.83 31.69
#